data_AF-M9RJT6-F1
#
_entry.id   AF-M9RJT6-F1
#
_cell.length_a   1.000
_cell.length_b   1.000
_cell.length_c   1.000
_cell.angle_alpha   90.00
_cell.angle_beta   90.00
_cell.angle_gamma   90.00
#
_symmetry.space_group_name_H-M   'P 1'
#
loop_
_entity.id
_entity.type
_entity.pdbx_description
1 polymer ?
#
loop_
_entity_poly.entity_id
_entity_poly.type
_entity_poly.pdbx_seq_one_letter_code
_entity_poly.pdbx_strand_id
1 'polypeptide(L)'
;MTRLAAVLCVLAVPTAADLSCRLTDSTCLTDCAKTSVRFSIDASQFVAPQDPSDPPRRQVSDVTMGDRRFNAQAIMMDGGIVGFHRDAGETARALMIVQADGSTRLTLEPENQTLIGTCITTD
;
A
#
# COMPACT_ATOMS: atom_id res chain seq x y z
N MET A 1 37.61 -37.42 11.00
CA MET A 1 37.42 -36.31 10.05
C MET A 1 36.14 -36.58 9.28
N THR A 2 35.03 -35.91 9.62
CA THR A 2 33.77 -36.07 8.90
C THR A 2 33.17 -34.68 8.70
N ARG A 3 32.94 -34.33 7.44
CA ARG A 3 32.57 -32.99 6.96
C ARG A 3 31.15 -33.05 6.39
N LEU A 4 30.40 -31.96 6.61
CA LEU A 4 29.19 -31.48 5.91
C LEU A 4 27.86 -32.26 6.16
N ALA A 5 26.69 -31.63 6.16
CA ALA A 5 26.31 -30.36 5.54
C ALA A 5 25.36 -29.54 6.43
N ALA A 6 25.62 -28.23 6.55
CA ALA A 6 24.63 -27.28 7.05
C ALA A 6 23.71 -26.89 5.90
N VAL A 7 22.47 -27.37 5.93
CA VAL A 7 21.41 -26.94 5.02
C VAL A 7 20.98 -25.54 5.45
N LEU A 8 21.42 -24.53 4.70
CA LEU A 8 20.87 -23.17 4.81
C LEU A 8 19.45 -23.19 4.23
N CYS A 9 18.45 -23.30 5.09
CA CYS A 9 17.09 -22.88 4.75
C CYS A 9 17.11 -21.36 4.61
N VAL A 10 17.25 -20.87 3.37
CA VAL A 10 16.90 -19.49 3.04
C VAL A 10 15.39 -19.39 3.20
N LEU A 11 14.93 -18.91 4.35
CA LEU A 11 13.54 -18.47 4.51
C LEU A 11 13.39 -17.23 3.61
N ALA A 12 12.89 -17.44 2.38
CA ALA A 12 12.38 -16.36 1.56
C ALA A 12 11.15 -15.82 2.26
N VAL A 13 11.34 -14.82 3.12
CA VAL A 13 10.23 -14.08 3.71
C VAL A 13 9.53 -13.39 2.54
N PRO A 14 8.21 -13.54 2.36
CA PRO A 14 7.51 -12.77 1.36
C PRO A 14 7.77 -11.29 1.64
N THR A 15 8.39 -10.62 0.68
CA THR A 15 8.78 -9.22 0.82
C THR A 15 7.51 -8.39 0.79
N ALA A 16 7.07 -7.91 1.95
CA ALA A 16 6.18 -6.77 1.98
C ALA A 16 6.89 -5.60 1.31
N ALA A 17 6.26 -4.99 0.31
CA ALA A 17 6.75 -3.74 -0.25
C ALA A 17 6.26 -2.62 0.67
N ASP A 18 7.15 -2.08 1.51
CA ASP A 18 6.89 -0.88 2.28
C ASP A 18 7.03 0.34 1.36
N LEU A 19 6.00 1.16 1.29
CA LEU A 19 5.96 2.37 0.48
C LEU A 19 5.95 3.59 1.39
N SER A 20 6.79 4.57 1.07
CA SER A 20 6.83 5.87 1.73
C SER A 20 6.55 6.96 0.71
N CYS A 21 5.46 7.68 0.91
CA CYS A 21 4.93 8.67 -0.02
C CYS A 21 4.93 10.06 0.57
N ARG A 22 5.22 11.05 -0.29
CA ARG A 22 5.15 12.48 0.01
C ARG A 22 4.13 13.10 -0.93
N LEU A 23 3.03 13.59 -0.38
CA LEU A 23 1.89 14.10 -1.13
C LEU A 23 1.65 15.59 -0.83
N THR A 24 1.08 16.31 -1.77
CA THR A 24 0.58 17.69 -1.62
C THR A 24 -0.81 17.79 -2.23
N ASP A 25 -1.61 18.76 -1.78
CA ASP A 25 -2.91 19.02 -2.41
C ASP A 25 -2.74 19.42 -3.87
N SER A 26 -3.47 18.75 -4.76
CA SER A 26 -3.43 19.00 -6.22
C SER A 26 -3.89 20.40 -6.61
N THR A 27 -4.66 21.07 -5.76
CA THR A 27 -5.17 22.43 -5.98
C THR A 27 -4.26 23.51 -5.40
N CYS A 28 -3.23 23.12 -4.65
CA CYS A 28 -2.32 24.06 -4.02
C CYS A 28 -1.32 24.65 -5.03
N LEU A 29 -1.17 25.98 -5.00
CA LEU A 29 -0.29 26.71 -5.91
C LEU A 29 1.02 27.19 -5.26
N THR A 30 1.00 27.49 -3.96
CA THR A 30 2.14 28.08 -3.23
C THR A 30 2.18 27.58 -1.80
N ASP A 31 3.39 27.29 -1.28
CA ASP A 31 3.66 26.84 0.09
C ASP A 31 2.81 25.64 0.55
N CYS A 32 2.81 24.59 -0.27
CA CYS A 32 1.94 23.44 -0.07
C CYS A 32 2.39 22.56 1.09
N ALA A 33 1.49 22.39 2.07
CA ALA A 33 1.67 21.43 3.15
C ALA A 33 1.86 20.01 2.58
N LYS A 34 2.85 19.28 3.11
CA LYS A 34 3.15 17.92 2.69
C LYS A 34 2.50 16.92 3.62
N THR A 35 1.72 16.00 3.05
CA THR A 35 1.18 14.84 3.76
C THR A 35 2.10 13.65 3.53
N SER A 36 2.50 13.00 4.62
CA SER A 36 3.27 11.76 4.56
C SER A 36 2.34 10.56 4.72
N VAL A 37 2.45 9.61 3.79
CA VAL A 37 1.72 8.34 3.85
C VAL A 37 2.72 7.20 3.79
N ARG A 38 2.59 6.22 4.66
CA ARG A 38 3.33 4.96 4.62
C ARG A 38 2.38 3.80 4.63
N PHE A 39 2.64 2.80 3.81
CA PHE A 39 1.85 1.58 3.82
C PHE A 39 2.65 0.39 3.30
N SER A 40 2.29 -0.81 3.75
CA SER A 40 2.92 -2.05 3.32
C SER A 40 1.98 -2.86 2.44
N ILE A 41 2.52 -3.53 1.43
CA ILE A 41 1.79 -4.49 0.60
C ILE A 41 2.51 -5.83 0.67
N ASP A 42 1.90 -6.81 1.32
CA ASP A 42 2.40 -8.19 1.29
C ASP A 42 1.84 -8.92 0.06
N ALA A 43 2.73 -9.12 -0.92
CA ALA A 43 2.40 -9.77 -2.18
C ALA A 43 1.91 -11.21 -2.02
N SER A 44 2.26 -11.90 -0.93
CA SER A 44 1.80 -13.26 -0.67
C SER A 44 0.28 -13.35 -0.46
N GLN A 45 -0.37 -12.23 -0.14
CA GLN A 45 -1.83 -12.16 -0.05
C GLN A 45 -2.52 -12.33 -1.42
N PHE A 46 -1.77 -12.23 -2.52
CA PHE A 46 -2.29 -12.25 -3.89
C PHE A 46 -1.89 -13.52 -4.69
N VAL A 47 -1.01 -14.38 -4.17
CA VAL A 47 -0.42 -15.49 -4.97
C VAL A 47 -1.29 -16.73 -5.10
N ALA A 48 -2.20 -16.97 -4.17
CA ALA A 48 -3.03 -18.17 -4.17
C ALA A 48 -4.36 -17.88 -4.86
N PRO A 49 -4.75 -18.61 -5.93
CA PRO A 49 -6.11 -18.62 -6.42
C PRO A 49 -7.07 -18.89 -5.26
N GLN A 50 -8.08 -18.05 -5.11
CA GLN A 50 -9.11 -18.29 -4.10
C GLN A 50 -10.15 -19.25 -4.69
N ASP A 51 -10.58 -20.25 -3.92
CA ASP A 51 -11.72 -21.07 -4.32
C ASP A 51 -12.97 -20.17 -4.42
N PRO A 52 -13.75 -20.21 -5.51
CA PRO A 52 -14.97 -19.41 -5.63
C PRO A 52 -16.01 -19.66 -4.52
N SER A 53 -15.93 -20.81 -3.85
CA SER A 53 -16.77 -21.16 -2.70
C SER A 53 -16.22 -20.64 -1.36
N ASP A 54 -14.96 -20.20 -1.31
CA ASP A 54 -14.40 -19.57 -0.13
C ASP A 54 -14.95 -18.15 0.04
N PRO A 55 -15.24 -17.71 1.28
CA PRO A 55 -15.55 -16.32 1.56
C PRO A 55 -14.46 -15.38 1.02
N PRO A 56 -14.80 -14.20 0.47
CA PRO A 56 -13.82 -13.24 -0.03
C PRO A 56 -12.71 -12.98 0.99
N ARG A 57 -11.46 -13.30 0.65
CA ARG A 57 -10.33 -12.98 1.50
C ARG A 57 -10.03 -11.50 1.36
N ARG A 58 -9.96 -10.81 2.49
CA ARG A 58 -9.59 -9.40 2.52
C ARG A 58 -8.07 -9.30 2.45
N GLN A 59 -7.54 -8.71 1.39
CA GLN A 59 -6.13 -8.32 1.35
C GLN A 59 -5.96 -7.07 2.20
N VAL A 60 -5.08 -7.08 3.19
CA VAL A 60 -4.93 -6.02 4.18
C VAL A 60 -3.61 -5.30 4.00
N SER A 61 -3.66 -3.97 4.10
CA SER A 61 -2.50 -3.08 4.17
C SER A 61 -2.58 -2.24 5.45
N ASP A 62 -1.47 -2.18 6.19
CA ASP A 62 -1.32 -1.28 7.32
C ASP A 62 -0.92 0.11 6.82
N VAL A 63 -1.72 1.13 7.11
CA VAL A 63 -1.51 2.50 6.61
C VAL A 63 -1.23 3.44 7.78
N THR A 64 -0.20 4.27 7.62
CA THR A 64 0.06 5.45 8.45
C THR A 64 -0.06 6.70 7.59
N MET A 65 -0.94 7.63 7.95
CA MET A 65 -1.15 8.90 7.25
C MET A 65 -1.12 10.05 8.25
N GLY A 66 -0.06 10.85 8.22
CA GLY A 66 0.23 11.78 9.32
C GLY A 66 0.30 11.03 10.65
N ASP A 67 -0.52 11.45 11.63
CA ASP A 67 -0.61 10.83 12.95
C ASP A 67 -1.63 9.67 13.02
N ARG A 68 -2.36 9.41 11.93
CA ARG A 68 -3.41 8.40 11.89
C ARG A 68 -2.83 7.05 11.46
N ARG A 69 -3.27 5.98 12.11
CA ARG A 69 -3.00 4.59 11.71
C ARG A 69 -4.30 3.83 11.50
N PHE A 70 -4.38 3.04 10.44
CA PHE A 70 -5.56 2.24 10.13
C PHE A 70 -5.23 1.09 9.18
N ASN A 71 -6.10 0.08 9.18
CA ASN A 71 -6.08 -0.99 8.18
C ASN A 71 -6.91 -0.58 6.96
N ALA A 72 -6.39 -0.85 5.77
CA ALA A 72 -7.08 -0.66 4.50
C ALA A 72 -7.07 -1.96 3.69
N GLN A 73 -7.90 -2.03 2.66
CA GLN A 73 -7.83 -3.10 1.68
C GLN A 73 -6.66 -2.83 0.72
N ALA A 74 -5.74 -3.77 0.62
CA ALA A 74 -4.61 -3.67 -0.29
C ALA A 74 -5.06 -3.81 -1.75
N ILE A 75 -4.44 -3.02 -2.63
CA ILE A 75 -4.63 -3.10 -4.07
C ILE A 75 -3.29 -3.47 -4.69
N MET A 76 -3.30 -4.51 -5.52
CA MET A 76 -2.20 -4.88 -6.40
C MET A 76 -2.81 -5.19 -7.76
N MET A 77 -2.27 -4.59 -8.81
CA MET A 77 -2.71 -4.78 -10.19
C MET A 77 -1.51 -5.05 -11.08
N ASP A 78 -1.78 -5.65 -12.24
CA ASP A 78 -0.76 -5.87 -13.27
C ASP A 78 -0.06 -4.57 -13.65
N GLY A 79 1.20 -4.70 -14.10
CA GLY A 79 2.03 -3.56 -14.47
C GLY A 79 2.65 -2.84 -13.27
N GLY A 80 2.61 -3.41 -12.06
CA GLY A 80 3.30 -2.86 -10.88
C GLY A 80 2.53 -1.76 -10.15
N ILE A 81 1.23 -1.63 -10.42
CA ILE A 81 0.37 -0.65 -9.76
C ILE A 81 -0.06 -1.20 -8.41
N VAL A 82 0.12 -0.41 -7.37
CA VAL A 82 -0.22 -0.78 -5.99
C VAL A 82 -1.03 0.33 -5.31
N GLY A 83 -1.64 0.03 -4.18
CA GLY A 83 -2.37 1.05 -3.45
C GLY A 83 -3.21 0.48 -2.31
N PHE A 84 -4.14 1.30 -1.84
CA PHE A 84 -5.12 0.84 -0.88
C PHE A 84 -6.47 1.54 -1.07
N HIS A 85 -7.52 0.83 -0.67
CA HIS A 85 -8.87 1.36 -0.53
C HIS A 85 -9.33 1.17 0.91
N ARG A 86 -9.81 2.25 1.53
CA ARG A 86 -10.49 2.19 2.81
C ARG A 86 -11.90 2.74 2.64
N ASP A 87 -12.87 1.90 3.00
CA ASP A 87 -14.21 2.34 3.36
C ASP A 87 -14.30 2.38 4.89
N ALA A 88 -14.56 3.57 5.45
CA ALA A 88 -14.69 3.79 6.89
C ALA A 88 -16.15 4.14 7.26
N GLY A 89 -17.12 3.59 6.53
CA GLY A 89 -18.55 3.85 6.68
C GLY A 89 -19.08 4.71 5.53
N GLU A 90 -20.36 5.08 5.61
CA GLU A 90 -21.08 5.70 4.48
C GLU A 90 -20.43 6.99 3.94
N THR A 91 -19.66 7.72 4.75
CA THR A 91 -19.21 9.08 4.42
C THR A 91 -17.69 9.25 4.29
N ALA A 92 -16.89 8.27 4.73
CA ALA A 92 -15.44 8.46 4.82
C ALA A 92 -14.71 7.38 4.02
N ARG A 93 -14.07 7.80 2.92
CA ARG A 93 -13.33 6.89 2.03
C ARG A 93 -11.95 7.44 1.71
N ALA A 94 -11.00 6.53 1.57
CA ALA A 94 -9.66 6.86 1.09
C ALA A 94 -9.28 5.87 -0.01
N LEU A 95 -8.94 6.40 -1.18
CA LEU A 95 -8.41 5.61 -2.29
C LEU A 95 -7.05 6.15 -2.68
N MET A 96 -6.01 5.35 -2.46
CA MET A 96 -4.66 5.64 -2.90
C MET A 96 -4.25 4.69 -4.01
N ILE A 97 -3.71 5.24 -5.09
CA ILE A 97 -3.11 4.50 -6.20
C ILE A 97 -1.69 5.01 -6.40
N VAL A 98 -0.74 4.09 -6.54
CA VAL A 98 0.67 4.32 -6.83
C VAL A 98 0.97 3.59 -8.13
N GLN A 99 1.36 4.36 -9.16
CA GLN A 99 1.78 3.83 -10.43
C GLN A 99 3.17 3.19 -10.32
N ALA A 100 3.55 2.40 -11.32
CA ALA A 100 4.84 1.71 -11.36
C ALA A 100 6.06 2.67 -11.32
N ASP A 101 5.88 3.89 -11.83
CA ASP A 101 6.91 4.94 -11.79
C ASP A 101 6.98 5.69 -10.44
N GLY A 102 6.15 5.29 -9.47
CA GLY A 102 6.05 5.89 -8.16
C GLY A 102 5.16 7.14 -8.12
N SER A 103 4.62 7.62 -9.25
CA SER A 103 3.62 8.69 -9.24
C SER A 103 2.37 8.21 -8.51
N THR A 104 1.81 9.07 -7.66
CA THR A 104 0.71 8.65 -6.78
C THR A 104 -0.37 9.71 -6.66
N ARG A 105 -1.59 9.21 -6.46
CA ARG A 105 -2.79 9.98 -6.17
C ARG A 105 -3.52 9.35 -4.99
N LEU A 106 -3.88 10.17 -4.01
CA LEU A 106 -4.76 9.83 -2.90
C LEU A 106 -5.99 10.72 -2.97
N THR A 107 -7.17 10.11 -3.02
CA THR A 107 -8.45 10.80 -2.91
C THR A 107 -9.06 10.52 -1.55
N LEU A 108 -9.53 11.59 -0.89
CA LEU A 108 -10.19 11.56 0.40
C LEU A 108 -11.62 12.06 0.24
N GLU A 109 -12.56 11.26 0.71
CA GLU A 109 -13.97 11.62 0.89
C GLU A 109 -14.27 11.64 2.40
N PRO A 110 -15.14 12.57 2.87
CA PRO A 110 -16.02 13.44 2.07
C PRO A 110 -15.41 14.80 1.70
N GLU A 111 -14.15 15.08 2.07
CA GLU A 111 -13.50 16.37 1.84
C GLU A 111 -13.32 16.70 0.35
N ASN A 112 -13.55 15.73 -0.55
CA ASN A 112 -13.30 15.81 -1.98
C ASN A 112 -11.87 16.30 -2.28
N GLN A 113 -10.93 15.89 -1.42
CA GLN A 113 -9.54 16.31 -1.50
C GLN A 113 -8.76 15.31 -2.35
N THR A 114 -7.98 15.81 -3.29
CA THR A 114 -7.03 14.99 -4.04
C THR A 114 -5.61 15.46 -3.72
N LEU A 115 -4.84 14.54 -3.17
CA LEU A 115 -3.41 14.70 -2.94
C LEU A 115 -2.63 13.95 -4.02
N ILE A 116 -1.57 14.57 -4.53
CA ILE A 116 -0.67 14.00 -5.55
C ILE A 116 0.77 14.04 -5.05
N GLY A 117 1.61 13.15 -5.56
CA GLY A 117 3.03 13.18 -5.23
C GLY A 117 3.77 11.95 -5.73
N THR A 118 4.79 11.55 -4.97
CA THR A 118 5.61 10.38 -5.30
C THR A 118 5.76 9.45 -4.11
N CYS A 119 5.88 8.16 -4.40
CA CYS A 119 6.22 7.10 -3.47
C CYS A 119 7.57 6.49 -3.84
N ILE A 120 8.27 6.01 -2.83
CA ILE A 120 9.44 5.13 -2.99
C ILE A 120 9.20 3.86 -2.18
N THR A 121 9.73 2.75 -2.67
CA THR A 121 9.87 1.53 -1.87
C THR A 121 10.96 1.78 -0.83
N THR A 122 10.72 1.33 0.40
CA THR A 122 11.70 1.32 1.48
C THR A 122 11.97 -0.13 1.86
N ASP A 123 13.24 -0.51 1.90
CA ASP A 123 13.70 -1.82 2.37
C ASP A 123 13.60 -1.97 3.90
#